data_AF-A0A968R876-F1
#
_entry.id   AF-A0A968R876-F1
#
_cell.length_a   1.000
_cell.length_b   1.000
_cell.length_c   1.000
_cell.angle_alpha   90.00
_cell.angle_beta   90.00
_cell.angle_gamma   90.00
#
_symmetry.space_group_name_H-M   'P 1'
#
loop_
_entity.id
_entity.type
_entity.pdbx_description
1 polymer ?
#
loop_
_entity_poly.entity_id
_entity_poly.type
_entity_poly.pdbx_seq_one_letter_code
_entity_poly.pdbx_strand_id
1 'polypeptide(L)'
;MYYYSFAGFGAVTGIFLLLVFALLQWLHIPSGSFIDWVIAIAIFEWLLLIVTVPWNIHFEAKEVLAQGAESTKKNIAVDRAQLEYVTVLASRSLWVAVALHLLSAIALYALAATGISAIGYLSSGAALLLTLLRPAIRGYQYLAQRLTAIRGEFLHPREDIVELRNRFADLESTVRNLADKFNSDDRTSWAAIQEREREVLRRDLTNLTAALEHLRSTNQAEHVALARNAESAIAQLTDDGQFLNHVREILRFFKEA
;
A
#
# COMPACT_ATOMS: atom_id res chain seq x y z
N MET A 1 18.75 -4.98 12.47
CA MET A 1 19.76 -4.33 11.61
C MET A 1 20.78 -3.46 12.38
N TYR A 2 20.55 -3.09 13.65
CA TYR A 2 21.47 -2.22 14.42
C TYR A 2 22.73 -2.88 15.01
N TYR A 3 22.72 -4.19 15.32
CA TYR A 3 23.86 -4.84 16.00
C TYR A 3 25.13 -4.98 15.14
N TYR A 4 25.00 -5.17 13.82
CA TYR A 4 26.15 -5.22 12.90
C TYR A 4 26.89 -3.87 12.81
N SER A 5 26.22 -2.75 13.16
CA SER A 5 26.84 -1.42 13.19
C SER A 5 27.76 -1.23 14.40
N PHE A 6 27.40 -1.79 15.56
CA PHE A 6 28.19 -1.60 16.79
C PHE A 6 29.54 -2.32 16.73
N ALA A 7 29.56 -3.59 16.34
CA ALA A 7 30.78 -4.36 16.22
C ALA A 7 31.69 -3.81 15.11
N GLY A 8 31.10 -3.38 13.98
CA GLY A 8 31.85 -2.72 12.91
C GLY A 8 32.46 -1.39 13.35
N PHE A 9 31.70 -0.54 14.05
CA PHE A 9 32.19 0.72 14.61
C PHE A 9 33.35 0.51 15.60
N GLY A 10 33.21 -0.46 16.52
CA GLY A 10 34.26 -0.77 17.48
C GLY A 10 35.54 -1.28 16.83
N ALA A 11 35.41 -2.17 15.84
CA ALA A 11 36.57 -2.66 15.09
C ALA A 11 37.30 -1.53 14.33
N VAL A 12 36.56 -0.66 13.65
CA VAL A 12 37.14 0.49 12.92
C VAL A 12 37.82 1.45 13.89
N THR A 13 37.18 1.77 15.01
CA THR A 13 37.74 2.68 16.02
C THR A 13 38.99 2.10 16.66
N GLY A 14 38.98 0.81 17.01
CA GLY A 14 40.15 0.11 17.54
C GLY A 14 41.32 0.10 16.57
N ILE A 15 41.09 -0.26 15.29
CA ILE A 15 42.12 -0.23 14.25
C ILE A 15 42.68 1.18 14.07
N PHE A 16 41.79 2.19 14.01
CA PHE A 16 42.19 3.58 13.87
C PHE A 16 43.09 4.03 15.03
N LEU A 17 42.73 3.73 16.27
CA LEU A 17 43.53 4.09 17.45
C LEU A 17 44.89 3.38 17.46
N LEU A 18 44.96 2.12 17.02
CA LEU A 18 46.23 1.40 16.87
C LEU A 18 47.10 1.98 15.75
N LEU A 19 46.51 2.46 14.65
CA LEU A 19 47.25 3.18 13.60
C LEU A 19 47.80 4.51 14.10
N VAL A 20 47.03 5.25 14.91
CA VAL A 20 47.50 6.47 15.57
C VAL A 20 48.68 6.14 16.49
N PHE A 21 48.59 5.09 17.31
CA PHE A 21 49.70 4.64 18.14
C PHE A 21 50.95 4.32 17.29
N ALA A 22 50.80 3.55 16.21
CA ALA A 22 51.91 3.21 15.32
C ALA A 22 52.58 4.46 14.72
N LEU A 23 51.79 5.47 14.33
CA LEU A 23 52.31 6.74 13.83
C LEU A 23 53.04 7.55 14.91
N LEU A 24 52.51 7.60 16.14
CA LEU A 24 53.17 8.29 17.26
C LEU A 24 54.51 7.63 17.61
N GLN A 25 54.56 6.30 17.61
CA GLN A 25 55.79 5.52 17.80
C GLN A 25 56.79 5.78 16.67
N TRP A 26 56.33 5.81 15.42
CA TRP A 26 57.17 6.16 14.26
C TRP A 26 57.80 7.54 14.40
N LEU A 27 57.04 8.52 14.90
CA LEU A 27 57.50 9.88 15.15
C LEU A 27 58.29 10.03 16.46
N HIS A 28 58.53 8.94 17.19
CA HIS A 28 59.25 8.91 18.47
C HIS A 28 58.61 9.81 19.54
N ILE A 29 57.29 9.98 19.49
CA ILE A 29 56.53 10.75 20.47
C ILE A 29 56.19 9.84 21.67
N PRO A 30 56.59 10.19 22.90
CA PRO A 30 56.24 9.43 24.10
C PRO A 30 54.71 9.30 24.24
N SER A 31 54.18 8.09 24.11
CA SER A 31 52.72 7.84 24.04
C SER A 31 52.26 6.64 24.89
N GLY A 32 53.10 6.18 25.83
CA GLY A 32 52.82 5.02 26.67
C GLY A 32 53.18 3.68 26.03
N SER A 33 52.86 2.57 26.69
CA SER A 33 53.15 1.23 26.18
C SER A 33 52.04 0.73 25.25
N PHE A 34 52.35 -0.23 24.38
CA PHE A 34 51.34 -0.89 23.55
C PHE A 34 50.20 -1.51 24.38
N ILE A 35 50.54 -2.09 25.54
CA ILE A 35 49.56 -2.71 26.45
C ILE A 35 48.59 -1.66 27.00
N ASP A 36 49.07 -0.46 27.33
CA ASP A 36 48.20 0.63 27.79
C ASP A 36 47.15 1.01 26.73
N TRP A 37 47.53 1.03 25.45
CA TRP A 37 46.60 1.31 24.34
C TRP A 37 45.58 0.20 24.15
N VAL A 38 46.00 -1.06 24.20
CA VAL A 38 45.07 -2.20 24.09
C VAL A 38 44.06 -2.18 25.23
N ILE A 39 44.53 -1.93 26.46
CA ILE A 39 43.66 -1.80 27.64
C ILE A 39 42.71 -0.60 27.49
N ALA A 40 43.21 0.56 27.06
CA ALA A 40 42.40 1.76 26.85
C ALA A 40 41.29 1.54 25.82
N ILE A 41 41.61 0.91 24.69
CA ILE A 41 40.63 0.56 23.64
C ILE A 41 39.59 -0.40 24.19
N ALA A 42 40.02 -1.48 24.87
CA ALA A 42 39.10 -2.46 25.45
C ALA A 42 38.15 -1.83 26.48
N ILE A 43 38.66 -0.95 27.35
CA ILE A 43 37.86 -0.22 28.31
C ILE A 43 36.89 0.73 27.60
N PHE A 44 37.35 1.47 26.60
CA PHE A 44 36.51 2.39 25.83
C PHE A 44 35.33 1.67 25.19
N GLU A 45 35.60 0.57 24.46
CA GLU A 45 34.57 -0.24 23.80
C GLU A 45 33.60 -0.86 24.83
N TRP A 46 34.12 -1.35 25.96
CA TRP A 46 33.30 -1.87 27.05
C TRP A 46 32.38 -0.80 27.63
N LEU A 47 32.91 0.38 27.95
CA LEU A 47 32.13 1.51 28.46
C LEU A 47 31.06 1.94 27.45
N LEU A 48 31.39 1.96 26.16
CA LEU A 48 30.47 2.31 25.08
C LEU A 48 29.33 1.27 24.98
N LEU A 49 29.62 -0.01 25.18
CA LEU A 49 28.62 -1.09 25.20
C LEU A 49 27.66 -0.93 26.38
N ILE A 50 28.19 -0.84 27.61
CA ILE A 50 27.37 -0.80 28.82
C ILE A 50 26.58 0.50 28.95
N VAL A 51 27.08 1.61 28.38
CA VAL A 51 26.34 2.87 28.36
C VAL A 51 25.25 2.87 27.27
N THR A 52 25.42 2.11 26.20
CA THR A 52 24.46 2.18 25.07
C THR A 52 23.34 1.16 25.22
N VAL A 53 23.67 -0.12 25.37
CA VAL A 53 22.70 -1.21 25.20
C VAL A 53 21.66 -1.25 26.34
N PRO A 54 22.05 -1.32 27.63
CA PRO A 54 21.09 -1.41 28.74
C PRO A 54 20.16 -0.19 28.82
N TRP A 55 20.71 1.02 28.65
CA TRP A 55 19.93 2.24 28.70
C TRP A 55 18.97 2.36 27.52
N ASN A 56 19.38 1.97 26.30
CA ASN A 56 18.47 1.95 25.16
C ASN A 56 17.28 1.01 25.44
N ILE A 57 17.53 -0.22 25.90
CA ILE A 57 16.48 -1.20 26.22
C ILE A 57 15.52 -0.63 27.28
N HIS A 58 16.05 0.03 28.31
CA HIS A 58 15.22 0.63 29.36
C HIS A 58 14.25 1.68 28.83
N PHE A 59 14.75 2.66 28.08
CA PHE A 59 13.93 3.76 27.58
C PHE A 59 13.01 3.33 26.44
N GLU A 60 13.45 2.40 25.58
CA GLU A 60 12.62 1.82 24.53
C GLU A 60 11.45 1.02 25.13
N ALA A 61 11.71 0.22 26.19
CA ALA A 61 10.64 -0.45 26.91
C ALA A 61 9.65 0.55 27.55
N LYS A 62 10.13 1.68 28.09
CA LYS A 62 9.25 2.76 28.61
C LYS A 62 8.41 3.42 27.52
N GLU A 63 8.96 3.57 26.32
CA GLU A 63 8.24 4.10 25.16
C GLU A 63 7.14 3.14 24.70
N VAL A 64 7.45 1.86 24.56
CA VAL A 64 6.46 0.82 24.21
C VAL A 64 5.32 0.75 25.24
N LEU A 65 5.61 0.85 26.53
CA LEU A 65 4.58 0.90 27.58
C LEU A 65 3.69 2.15 27.46
N ALA A 66 4.27 3.30 27.12
CA ALA A 66 3.51 4.53 26.92
C ALA A 66 2.57 4.41 25.72
N GLN A 67 3.05 3.88 24.60
CA GLN A 67 2.24 3.61 23.40
C GLN A 67 1.14 2.58 23.69
N GLY A 68 1.45 1.48 24.37
CA GLY A 68 0.46 0.48 24.76
C GLY A 68 -0.65 1.03 25.67
N ALA A 69 -0.31 1.94 26.57
CA ALA A 69 -1.30 2.65 27.39
C ALA A 69 -2.19 3.58 26.56
N GLU A 70 -1.63 4.25 25.55
CA GLU A 70 -2.39 5.08 24.61
C GLU A 70 -3.32 4.26 23.72
N SER A 71 -2.84 3.16 23.14
CA SER A 71 -3.65 2.20 22.38
C SER A 71 -4.81 1.65 23.20
N THR A 72 -4.56 1.31 24.48
CA THR A 72 -5.61 0.87 25.40
C THR A 72 -6.68 1.95 25.59
N LYS A 73 -6.29 3.22 25.76
CA LYS A 73 -7.24 4.36 25.87
C LYS A 73 -8.05 4.56 24.58
N LYS A 74 -7.47 4.25 23.42
CA LYS A 74 -8.10 4.35 22.11
C LYS A 74 -8.90 3.09 21.73
N ASN A 75 -9.13 2.17 22.67
CA ASN A 75 -9.82 0.89 22.45
C ASN A 75 -9.19 0.01 21.34
N ILE A 76 -7.89 0.16 21.12
CA ILE A 76 -7.13 -0.71 20.22
C ILE A 76 -6.72 -1.95 21.01
N ALA A 77 -6.92 -3.14 20.43
CA ALA A 77 -6.54 -4.40 21.07
C ALA A 77 -5.02 -4.46 21.27
N VAL A 78 -4.60 -4.68 22.52
CA VAL A 78 -3.19 -4.86 22.90
C VAL A 78 -3.08 -6.13 23.72
N ASP A 79 -2.08 -6.97 23.40
CA ASP A 79 -1.79 -8.18 24.16
C ASP A 79 -1.25 -7.82 25.56
N ARG A 80 -1.98 -8.25 26.58
CA ARG A 80 -1.61 -8.02 27.99
C ARG A 80 -0.34 -8.74 28.40
N ALA A 81 -0.10 -9.94 27.87
CA ALA A 81 1.10 -10.72 28.18
C ALA A 81 2.37 -10.02 27.67
N GLN A 82 2.28 -9.38 26.49
CA GLN A 82 3.38 -8.58 25.94
C GLN A 82 3.67 -7.34 26.79
N LEU A 83 2.62 -6.62 27.24
CA LEU A 83 2.80 -5.45 28.12
C LEU A 83 3.43 -5.81 29.47
N GLU A 84 3.06 -6.95 30.04
CA GLU A 84 3.65 -7.44 31.29
C GLU A 84 5.13 -7.77 31.10
N TYR A 85 5.49 -8.48 30.02
CA TYR A 85 6.88 -8.75 29.67
C TYR A 85 7.70 -7.45 29.53
N VAL A 86 7.19 -6.47 28.79
CA VAL A 86 7.88 -5.18 28.59
C VAL A 86 8.01 -4.41 29.92
N THR A 87 7.03 -4.52 30.81
CA THR A 87 7.09 -3.91 32.15
C THR A 87 8.25 -4.48 32.98
N VAL A 88 8.38 -5.80 33.00
CA VAL A 88 9.49 -6.48 33.67
C VAL A 88 10.82 -6.12 33.02
N LEU A 89 10.89 -6.08 31.68
CA LEU A 89 12.08 -5.72 30.93
C LEU A 89 12.54 -4.28 31.23
N ALA A 90 11.61 -3.33 31.35
CA ALA A 90 11.92 -1.95 31.71
C ALA A 90 12.55 -1.87 33.12
N SER A 91 12.02 -2.61 34.09
CA SER A 91 12.57 -2.61 35.46
C SER A 91 13.94 -3.29 35.53
N ARG A 92 14.08 -4.48 34.90
CA ARG A 92 15.33 -5.25 34.95
C ARG A 92 16.47 -4.57 34.21
N SER A 93 16.20 -3.96 33.06
CA SER A 93 17.23 -3.26 32.28
C SER A 93 17.83 -2.06 33.04
N LEU A 94 17.06 -1.37 33.88
CA LEU A 94 17.57 -0.32 34.76
C LEU A 94 18.60 -0.88 35.75
N TRP A 95 18.24 -1.96 36.45
CA TRP A 95 19.13 -2.61 37.41
C TRP A 95 20.40 -3.14 36.74
N VAL A 96 20.28 -3.75 35.56
CA VAL A 96 21.41 -4.22 34.77
C VAL A 96 22.31 -3.04 34.38
N ALA A 97 21.74 -1.93 33.92
CA ALA A 97 22.51 -0.74 33.55
C ALA A 97 23.32 -0.21 34.73
N VAL A 98 22.68 0.02 35.87
CA VAL A 98 23.33 0.56 37.08
C VAL A 98 24.38 -0.40 37.62
N ALA A 99 24.05 -1.70 37.71
CA ALA A 99 24.97 -2.71 38.20
C ALA A 99 26.22 -2.83 37.31
N LEU A 100 26.06 -2.84 35.98
CA LEU A 100 27.19 -2.91 35.06
C LEU A 100 28.14 -1.72 35.22
N HIS A 101 27.62 -0.50 35.36
CA HIS A 101 28.48 0.67 35.55
C HIS A 101 29.16 0.66 36.91
N LEU A 102 28.45 0.31 37.99
CA LEU A 102 29.02 0.28 39.32
C LEU A 102 30.09 -0.80 39.46
N LEU A 103 29.83 -2.02 38.97
CA LEU A 103 30.80 -3.10 38.96
C LEU A 103 32.00 -2.77 38.07
N SER A 104 31.77 -2.16 36.90
CA SER A 104 32.87 -1.71 36.04
C SER A 104 33.71 -0.63 36.73
N ALA A 105 33.08 0.34 37.39
CA ALA A 105 33.79 1.39 38.11
C ALA A 105 34.66 0.82 39.24
N ILE A 106 34.13 -0.13 40.02
CA ILE A 106 34.88 -0.82 41.08
C ILE A 106 36.04 -1.63 40.49
N ALA A 107 35.80 -2.41 39.43
CA ALA A 107 36.83 -3.22 38.78
C ALA A 107 37.95 -2.35 38.20
N LEU A 108 37.62 -1.28 37.48
CA LEU A 108 38.58 -0.36 36.88
C LEU A 108 39.39 0.40 37.94
N TYR A 109 38.74 0.80 39.04
CA TYR A 109 39.43 1.42 40.17
C TYR A 109 40.40 0.43 40.83
N ALA A 110 39.98 -0.82 41.05
CA ALA A 110 40.83 -1.85 41.63
C ALA A 110 42.06 -2.14 40.74
N LEU A 111 41.87 -2.24 39.42
CA LEU A 111 42.98 -2.39 38.47
C LEU A 111 43.99 -1.24 38.58
N ALA A 112 43.51 0.01 38.72
CA ALA A 112 44.40 1.15 38.91
C ALA A 112 45.09 1.14 40.29
N ALA A 113 44.36 0.82 41.36
CA ALA A 113 44.89 0.76 42.72
C ALA A 113 45.96 -0.32 42.90
N THR A 114 45.86 -1.43 42.15
CA THR A 114 46.88 -2.49 42.10
C THR A 114 48.09 -2.16 41.21
N GLY A 115 48.09 -1.00 40.56
CA GLY A 115 49.21 -0.53 39.73
C GLY A 115 49.27 -1.12 38.32
N ILE A 116 48.23 -1.82 37.86
CA ILE A 116 48.20 -2.45 36.52
C ILE A 116 48.12 -1.38 35.43
N SER A 117 47.26 -0.38 35.59
CA SER A 117 47.18 0.75 34.65
C SER A 117 46.59 1.99 35.31
N ALA A 118 47.29 3.12 35.19
CA ALA A 118 46.83 4.42 35.69
C ALA A 118 45.53 4.89 35.01
N ILE A 119 45.24 4.38 33.80
CA ILE A 119 44.03 4.68 33.03
C ILE A 119 42.76 4.25 33.79
N GLY A 120 42.85 3.23 34.65
CA GLY A 120 41.71 2.72 35.40
C GLY A 120 41.07 3.75 36.35
N TYR A 121 41.81 4.73 36.89
CA TYR A 121 41.23 5.82 37.68
C TYR A 121 40.30 6.69 36.85
N LEU A 122 40.78 7.14 35.68
CA LEU A 122 39.99 7.95 34.76
C LEU A 122 38.77 7.18 34.24
N SER A 123 38.97 5.92 33.87
CA SER A 123 37.90 5.06 33.36
C SER A 123 36.85 4.71 34.42
N SER A 124 37.23 4.56 35.69
CA SER A 124 36.30 4.39 36.80
C SER A 124 35.43 5.63 36.98
N GLY A 125 36.04 6.82 36.98
CA GLY A 125 35.30 8.09 37.00
C GLY A 125 34.36 8.24 35.79
N ALA A 126 34.83 7.88 34.59
CA ALA A 126 34.01 7.88 33.39
C ALA A 126 32.81 6.92 33.51
N ALA A 127 32.98 5.71 34.03
CA ALA A 127 31.89 4.76 34.25
C ALA A 127 30.81 5.34 35.19
N LEU A 128 31.22 5.99 36.28
CA LEU A 128 30.27 6.65 37.19
C LEU A 128 29.55 7.83 36.53
N LEU A 129 30.28 8.69 35.80
CA LEU A 129 29.68 9.81 35.08
C LEU A 129 28.68 9.36 34.00
N LEU A 130 29.04 8.33 33.23
CA LEU A 130 28.20 7.77 32.18
C LEU A 130 26.92 7.10 32.71
N THR A 131 26.93 6.70 33.99
CA THR A 131 25.72 6.22 34.69
C THR A 131 24.63 7.30 34.74
N LEU A 132 24.99 8.59 34.76
CA LEU A 132 24.04 9.70 34.84
C LEU A 132 23.86 10.43 33.51
N LEU A 133 24.95 10.64 32.77
CA LEU A 133 24.94 11.46 31.55
C LEU A 133 24.07 10.87 30.45
N ARG A 134 24.22 9.56 30.19
CA ARG A 134 23.46 8.92 29.11
C ARG A 134 21.97 8.85 29.40
N PRO A 135 21.51 8.46 30.61
CA PRO A 135 20.10 8.51 30.95
C PRO A 135 19.50 9.89 30.87
N ALA A 136 20.24 10.93 31.24
CA ALA A 136 19.75 12.31 31.12
C ALA A 136 19.44 12.66 29.66
N ILE A 137 20.35 12.33 28.72
CA ILE A 137 20.14 12.56 27.28
C ILE A 137 18.95 11.74 26.75
N ARG A 138 18.90 10.44 27.07
CA ARG A 138 17.81 9.56 26.63
C ARG A 138 16.47 9.94 27.24
N GLY A 139 16.45 10.35 28.50
CA GLY A 139 15.27 10.87 29.19
C GLY A 139 14.76 12.16 28.57
N TYR A 140 15.66 13.07 28.18
CA TYR A 140 15.29 14.27 27.41
C TYR A 140 14.68 13.90 26.06
N GLN A 141 15.29 12.99 25.30
CA GLN A 141 14.77 12.53 24.01
C GLN A 141 13.37 11.92 24.15
N TYR A 142 13.19 11.06 25.15
CA TYR A 142 11.89 10.47 25.49
C TYR A 142 10.84 11.57 25.79
N LEU A 143 11.20 12.58 26.60
CA LEU A 143 10.29 13.68 26.91
C LEU A 143 9.97 14.52 25.68
N ALA A 144 10.96 14.82 24.85
CA ALA A 144 10.78 15.58 23.61
C ALA A 144 9.88 14.85 22.61
N GLN A 145 10.08 13.54 22.44
CA GLN A 145 9.21 12.69 21.62
C GLN A 145 7.78 12.67 22.16
N ARG A 146 7.62 12.53 23.48
CA ARG A 146 6.30 12.54 24.11
C ARG A 146 5.59 13.88 23.99
N LEU A 147 6.31 14.98 24.13
CA LEU A 147 5.78 16.33 23.87
C LEU A 147 5.41 16.50 22.39
N THR A 148 6.18 15.95 21.48
CA THR A 148 5.88 15.98 20.04
C THR A 148 4.62 15.16 19.73
N ALA A 149 4.46 13.98 20.32
CA ALA A 149 3.27 13.16 20.18
C ALA A 149 2.02 13.88 20.70
N ILE A 150 2.09 14.43 21.93
CA ILE A 150 1.01 15.23 22.52
C ILE A 150 0.70 16.45 21.65
N ARG A 151 1.73 17.16 21.16
CA ARG A 151 1.58 18.29 20.24
C ARG A 151 0.93 17.84 18.93
N GLY A 152 1.25 16.65 18.44
CA GLY A 152 0.61 16.04 17.26
C GLY A 152 -0.89 15.81 17.46
N GLU A 153 -1.31 15.35 18.65
CA GLU A 153 -2.74 15.21 19.00
C GLU A 153 -3.47 16.56 19.04
N PHE A 154 -2.77 17.65 19.36
CA PHE A 154 -3.34 19.00 19.32
C PHE A 154 -3.29 19.64 17.93
N LEU A 155 -2.28 19.30 17.11
CA LEU A 155 -2.00 19.95 15.83
C LEU A 155 -2.57 19.24 14.60
N HIS A 156 -2.91 17.95 14.65
CA HIS A 156 -3.77 17.35 13.62
C HIS A 156 -5.16 17.95 13.79
N PRO A 157 -5.52 18.94 12.98
CA PRO A 157 -6.63 19.79 13.32
C PRO A 157 -7.90 18.98 13.12
N ARG A 158 -8.86 19.22 14.01
CA ARG A 158 -10.23 18.72 13.85
C ARG A 158 -10.76 19.00 12.44
N GLU A 159 -10.28 20.05 11.78
CA GLU A 159 -10.60 20.42 10.41
C GLU A 159 -10.18 19.38 9.37
N ASP A 160 -8.95 18.85 9.38
CA ASP A 160 -8.50 17.87 8.37
C ASP A 160 -9.24 16.54 8.51
N ILE A 161 -9.52 16.10 9.74
CA ILE A 161 -10.28 14.87 10.00
C ILE A 161 -11.76 15.08 9.65
N VAL A 162 -12.32 16.27 9.95
CA VAL A 162 -13.70 16.62 9.55
C VAL A 162 -13.80 16.71 8.02
N GLU A 163 -12.82 17.30 7.35
CA GLU A 163 -12.74 17.36 5.89
C GLU A 163 -12.66 15.95 5.31
N LEU A 164 -11.77 15.10 5.83
CA LEU A 164 -11.65 13.71 5.37
C LEU A 164 -12.96 12.94 5.57
N ARG A 165 -13.61 13.08 6.73
CA ARG A 165 -14.90 12.44 7.02
C ARG A 165 -15.98 12.93 6.08
N ASN A 166 -16.03 14.24 5.80
CA ASN A 166 -16.99 14.81 4.87
C ASN A 166 -16.73 14.30 3.44
N ARG A 167 -15.48 14.31 2.99
CA ARG A 167 -15.08 13.77 1.68
C ARG A 167 -15.38 12.28 1.56
N PHE A 168 -15.22 11.51 2.64
CA PHE A 168 -15.56 10.09 2.66
C PHE A 168 -17.07 9.87 2.60
N ALA A 169 -17.86 10.66 3.34
CA ALA A 169 -19.32 10.62 3.27
C ALA A 169 -19.84 11.00 1.86
N ASP A 170 -19.24 12.02 1.25
CA ASP A 170 -19.54 12.43 -0.13
C ASP A 170 -19.21 11.30 -1.12
N LEU A 171 -18.05 10.66 -0.96
CA LEU A 171 -17.65 9.52 -1.80
C LEU A 171 -18.61 8.34 -1.63
N GLU A 172 -18.98 8.00 -0.39
CA GLU A 172 -19.93 6.93 -0.10
C GLU A 172 -21.31 7.22 -0.71
N SER A 173 -21.79 8.46 -0.59
CA SER A 173 -23.05 8.88 -1.22
C SER A 173 -22.99 8.80 -2.75
N THR A 174 -21.85 9.17 -3.34
CA THR A 174 -21.63 9.10 -4.79
C THR A 174 -21.63 7.65 -5.26
N VAL A 175 -20.94 6.77 -4.55
CA VAL A 175 -20.89 5.33 -4.87
C VAL A 175 -22.27 4.70 -4.75
N ARG A 176 -23.05 5.01 -3.71
CA ARG A 176 -24.43 4.53 -3.56
C ARG A 176 -25.32 5.01 -4.70
N ASN A 177 -25.25 6.29 -5.05
CA ASN A 177 -26.04 6.84 -6.16
C ASN A 177 -25.69 6.17 -7.51
N LEU A 178 -24.40 5.93 -7.77
CA LEU A 178 -23.98 5.16 -8.94
C LEU A 178 -24.53 3.73 -8.88
N ALA A 179 -24.40 3.04 -7.75
CA ALA A 179 -24.91 1.68 -7.59
C ALA A 179 -26.41 1.61 -7.87
N ASP A 180 -27.20 2.55 -7.36
CA ASP A 180 -28.66 2.62 -7.60
C ASP A 180 -28.97 2.85 -9.09
N LYS A 181 -28.23 3.74 -9.76
CA LYS A 181 -28.43 4.02 -11.20
C LYS A 181 -28.08 2.84 -12.10
N PHE A 182 -27.10 2.03 -11.71
CA PHE A 182 -26.64 0.86 -12.47
C PHE A 182 -27.26 -0.46 -11.98
N ASN A 183 -28.20 -0.42 -11.04
CA ASN A 183 -28.87 -1.61 -10.52
C ASN A 183 -29.87 -2.17 -11.55
N SER A 184 -29.50 -3.24 -12.26
CA SER A 184 -30.37 -3.88 -13.26
C SER A 184 -31.66 -4.48 -12.69
N ASP A 185 -31.74 -4.72 -11.39
CA ASP A 185 -32.92 -5.31 -10.75
C ASP A 185 -34.01 -4.26 -10.46
N ASP A 186 -33.61 -2.99 -10.33
CA ASP A 186 -34.56 -1.88 -10.21
C ASP A 186 -35.07 -1.48 -11.60
N ARG A 187 -36.39 -1.61 -11.80
CA ARG A 187 -37.08 -1.30 -13.06
C ARG A 187 -36.98 0.17 -13.47
N THR A 188 -36.65 1.06 -12.54
CA THR A 188 -36.51 2.50 -12.78
C THR A 188 -35.06 2.94 -12.95
N SER A 189 -34.09 2.03 -12.76
CA SER A 189 -32.69 2.35 -12.95
C SER A 189 -32.37 2.66 -14.41
N TRP A 190 -31.31 3.44 -14.62
CA TRP A 190 -30.86 3.78 -15.96
C TRP A 190 -30.45 2.52 -16.75
N ALA A 191 -29.82 1.55 -16.08
CA ALA A 191 -29.42 0.28 -16.71
C ALA A 191 -30.63 -0.54 -17.18
N ALA A 192 -31.68 -0.63 -16.36
CA ALA A 192 -32.89 -1.37 -16.72
C ALA A 192 -33.70 -0.69 -17.83
N ILE A 193 -33.76 0.64 -17.82
CA ILE A 193 -34.37 1.43 -18.91
C ILE A 193 -33.63 1.16 -20.22
N GLN A 194 -32.29 1.22 -20.19
CA GLN A 194 -31.50 1.04 -21.40
C GLN A 194 -31.59 -0.39 -21.97
N GLU A 195 -31.65 -1.41 -21.12
CA GLU A 195 -31.87 -2.78 -21.61
C GLU A 195 -33.27 -2.93 -22.25
N ARG A 196 -34.30 -2.31 -21.66
CA ARG A 196 -35.65 -2.34 -22.22
C ARG A 196 -35.72 -1.62 -23.57
N GLU A 197 -35.10 -0.45 -23.70
CA GLU A 197 -35.02 0.25 -24.98
C GLU A 197 -34.30 -0.60 -26.04
N ARG A 198 -33.18 -1.26 -25.67
CA ARG A 198 -32.51 -2.21 -26.56
C ARG A 198 -33.39 -3.38 -26.98
N GLU A 199 -34.18 -3.94 -26.08
CA GLU A 199 -35.12 -5.01 -26.41
C GLU A 199 -36.20 -4.56 -27.39
N VAL A 200 -36.78 -3.37 -27.17
CA VAL A 200 -37.76 -2.79 -28.09
C VAL A 200 -37.15 -2.57 -29.46
N LEU A 201 -35.97 -1.95 -29.53
CA LEU A 201 -35.26 -1.71 -30.80
C LEU A 201 -34.99 -3.02 -31.55
N ARG A 202 -34.58 -4.08 -30.83
CA ARG A 202 -34.36 -5.41 -31.42
C ARG A 202 -35.65 -6.02 -31.98
N ARG A 203 -36.78 -5.88 -31.28
CA ARG A 203 -38.08 -6.37 -31.76
C ARG A 203 -38.52 -5.60 -33.00
N ASP A 204 -38.37 -4.28 -33.01
CA ASP A 204 -38.72 -3.44 -34.15
C ASP A 204 -37.87 -3.76 -35.39
N LEU A 205 -36.56 -3.96 -35.22
CA LEU A 205 -35.68 -4.43 -36.30
C LEU A 205 -36.10 -5.80 -36.85
N THR A 206 -36.52 -6.71 -35.97
CA THR A 206 -37.00 -8.04 -36.37
C THR A 206 -38.30 -7.93 -37.18
N ASN A 207 -39.22 -7.08 -36.74
CA ASN A 207 -40.49 -6.83 -37.43
C ASN A 207 -40.28 -6.16 -38.79
N LEU A 208 -39.39 -5.16 -38.87
CA LEU A 208 -39.02 -4.51 -40.13
C LEU A 208 -38.41 -5.52 -41.12
N THR A 209 -37.53 -6.39 -40.63
CA THR A 209 -36.92 -7.44 -41.46
C THR A 209 -37.97 -8.41 -42.00
N ALA A 210 -38.92 -8.84 -41.17
CA ALA A 210 -40.02 -9.70 -41.58
C ALA A 210 -40.97 -9.01 -42.59
N ALA A 211 -41.26 -7.73 -42.38
CA ALA A 211 -42.08 -6.93 -43.30
C ALA A 211 -41.40 -6.76 -44.66
N LEU A 212 -40.08 -6.52 -44.68
CA LEU A 212 -39.29 -6.46 -45.92
C LEU A 212 -39.30 -7.79 -46.67
N GLU A 213 -39.14 -8.92 -45.96
CA GLU A 213 -39.19 -10.25 -46.58
C GLU A 213 -40.58 -10.55 -47.16
N HIS A 214 -41.65 -10.19 -46.44
CA HIS A 214 -43.02 -10.34 -46.92
C HIS A 214 -43.31 -9.46 -48.14
N LEU A 215 -42.86 -8.20 -48.14
CA LEU A 215 -42.97 -7.31 -49.30
C LEU A 215 -42.22 -7.88 -50.51
N ARG A 216 -41.00 -8.40 -50.30
CA ARG A 216 -40.20 -9.03 -51.34
C ARG A 216 -40.89 -10.26 -51.92
N SER A 217 -41.42 -11.15 -51.08
CA SER A 217 -42.12 -12.35 -51.53
C SER A 217 -43.41 -12.04 -52.28
N THR A 218 -44.19 -11.07 -51.79
CA THR A 218 -45.45 -10.64 -52.41
C THR A 218 -45.19 -10.00 -53.76
N ASN A 219 -44.23 -9.08 -53.84
CA ASN A 219 -43.84 -8.43 -55.09
C ASN A 219 -43.33 -9.45 -56.13
N GLN A 220 -42.52 -10.44 -55.71
CA GLN A 220 -42.08 -11.52 -56.58
C GLN A 220 -43.26 -12.36 -57.09
N ALA A 221 -44.22 -12.69 -56.23
CA ALA A 221 -45.41 -13.44 -56.61
C ALA A 221 -46.30 -12.65 -57.59
N GLU A 222 -46.49 -11.35 -57.36
CA GLU A 222 -47.21 -10.45 -58.27
C GLU A 222 -46.52 -10.35 -59.63
N HIS A 223 -45.19 -10.23 -59.68
CA HIS A 223 -44.44 -10.23 -60.93
C HIS A 223 -44.62 -11.53 -61.71
N VAL A 224 -44.58 -12.69 -61.04
CA VAL A 224 -44.84 -13.99 -61.66
C VAL A 224 -46.27 -14.09 -62.17
N ALA A 225 -47.26 -13.63 -61.39
CA ALA A 225 -48.66 -13.62 -61.79
C ALA A 225 -48.89 -12.70 -62.99
N LEU A 226 -48.31 -11.50 -62.99
CA LEU A 226 -48.39 -10.54 -64.09
C LEU A 226 -47.77 -11.10 -65.36
N ALA A 227 -46.60 -11.76 -65.27
CA ALA A 227 -45.96 -12.42 -66.41
C ALA A 227 -46.86 -13.51 -67.02
N ARG A 228 -47.45 -14.37 -66.18
CA ARG A 228 -48.39 -15.41 -66.62
C ARG A 228 -49.65 -14.82 -67.25
N ASN A 229 -50.22 -13.77 -66.65
CA ASN A 229 -51.39 -13.09 -67.19
C ASN A 229 -51.08 -12.45 -68.55
N ALA A 230 -49.90 -11.85 -68.71
CA ALA A 230 -49.44 -11.30 -69.98
C ALA A 230 -49.25 -12.40 -71.04
N GLU A 231 -48.61 -13.52 -70.71
CA GLU A 231 -48.49 -14.68 -71.60
C GLU A 231 -49.87 -15.21 -72.03
N SER A 232 -50.80 -15.36 -71.09
CA SER A 232 -52.17 -15.79 -71.38
C SER A 232 -52.93 -14.80 -72.28
N ALA A 233 -52.79 -13.49 -72.04
CA ALA A 233 -53.43 -12.47 -72.87
C ALA A 233 -52.84 -12.43 -74.28
N ILE A 234 -51.53 -12.62 -74.42
CA ILE A 234 -50.86 -12.75 -75.73
C ILE A 234 -51.37 -14.00 -76.47
N ALA A 235 -51.51 -15.14 -75.78
CA ALA A 235 -52.05 -16.35 -76.37
C ALA A 235 -53.50 -16.14 -76.86
N GLN A 236 -54.36 -15.52 -76.03
CA GLN A 236 -55.74 -15.22 -76.40
C GLN A 236 -55.83 -14.25 -77.59
N LEU A 237 -55.02 -13.18 -77.61
CA LEU A 237 -54.95 -12.27 -78.76
C LEU A 237 -54.45 -12.97 -80.03
N THR A 238 -53.56 -13.95 -79.89
CA THR A 238 -53.06 -14.77 -81.01
C THR A 238 -54.16 -15.68 -81.55
N ASP A 239 -54.91 -16.34 -80.67
CA ASP A 239 -56.07 -17.17 -81.03
C ASP A 239 -57.18 -16.34 -81.68
N ASP A 240 -57.52 -15.18 -81.12
CA ASP A 240 -58.48 -14.24 -81.70
C ASP A 240 -58.01 -13.71 -83.06
N GLY A 241 -56.70 -13.45 -83.21
CA GLY A 241 -56.07 -13.10 -84.48
C GLY A 241 -56.18 -14.22 -85.53
N GLN A 242 -56.01 -15.47 -85.12
CA GLN A 242 -56.24 -16.64 -85.98
C GLN A 242 -57.72 -16.77 -86.35
N PHE A 243 -58.65 -16.59 -85.41
CA PHE A 243 -60.09 -16.62 -85.69
C PHE A 243 -60.49 -15.56 -86.71
N LEU A 244 -60.02 -14.31 -86.56
CA LEU A 244 -60.30 -13.23 -87.50
C LEU A 244 -59.69 -13.50 -88.90
N ASN A 245 -58.52 -14.14 -88.97
CA ASN A 245 -57.96 -14.59 -90.25
C ASN A 245 -58.82 -15.69 -90.89
N HIS A 246 -59.29 -16.68 -90.12
CA HIS A 246 -60.21 -17.70 -90.64
C HIS A 246 -61.55 -17.10 -91.10
N VAL A 247 -62.12 -16.14 -90.38
CA VAL A 247 -63.33 -15.41 -90.80
C VAL A 247 -63.07 -14.62 -92.09
N ARG A 248 -61.90 -14.00 -92.22
CA ARG A 248 -61.49 -13.31 -93.45
C ARG A 248 -61.35 -14.30 -94.62
N GLU A 249 -60.80 -15.48 -94.41
CA GLU A 249 -60.73 -16.53 -95.43
C GLU A 249 -62.12 -17.03 -95.84
N ILE A 250 -63.04 -17.24 -94.90
CA ILE A 250 -64.44 -17.62 -95.18
C ILE A 250 -65.15 -16.52 -95.97
N LEU A 251 -64.99 -15.25 -95.60
CA LEU A 251 -65.56 -14.13 -96.35
C LEU A 251 -64.98 -14.02 -97.76
N ARG A 252 -63.68 -14.32 -97.94
CA ARG A 252 -63.07 -14.37 -99.28
C ARG A 252 -63.64 -15.53 -100.09
N PHE A 253 -63.79 -16.71 -99.48
CA PHE A 253 -64.39 -17.89 -100.10
C PHE A 253 -65.84 -17.62 -100.57
N PHE A 254 -66.65 -16.94 -99.76
CA PHE A 254 -68.02 -16.56 -100.14
C PHE A 254 -68.09 -15.43 -101.19
N LYS A 255 -67.04 -14.62 -101.33
CA LYS A 255 -66.99 -13.52 -102.31
C LYS A 255 -66.47 -13.97 -103.68
N GLU A 256 -65.87 -15.16 -103.77
CA GLU A 256 -65.35 -15.76 -105.00
C GLU A 256 -66.25 -16.89 -105.56
N ALA A 257 -67.40 -17.18 -104.93
CA ALA A 257 -68.43 -18.12 -105.39
C ALA A 257 -69.68 -17.38 -105.90
#